data_AF-A0A7T8K0E7-F1
#
_entry.id   AF-A0A7T8K0E7-F1
#
_cell.length_a   1.000
_cell.length_b   1.000
_cell.length_c   1.000
_cell.angle_alpha   90.00
_cell.angle_beta   90.00
_cell.angle_gamma   90.00
#
_symmetry.space_group_name_H-M   'P 1'
#
loop_
_entity.id
_entity.type
_entity.pdbx_description
1 polymer ?
#
loop_
_entity_poly.entity_id
_entity_poly.type
_entity_poly.pdbx_seq_one_letter_code
_entity_poly.pdbx_strand_id
1 'polypeptide(L)'
;MLSLVSNPGQLLNPSLTDTIPCEYLSLELIFGFVLCQPSLANKTAAELWIWVISLFRDEVLYIHPHIQSFFESIKGCGKKVNKVKDYQHTALQNASVLHRERRKFLRSALR
;
A
#
# COMPACT_ATOMS: atom_id res chain seq x y z
N MET A 1 15.94 9.60 -5.81
CA MET A 1 14.50 9.70 -6.12
C MET A 1 14.10 11.16 -5.93
N LEU A 2 13.43 11.80 -6.90
CA LEU A 2 13.05 13.23 -6.91
C LEU A 2 14.17 14.29 -6.90
N SER A 3 15.45 13.93 -7.08
CA SER A 3 16.52 14.94 -7.18
C SER A 3 16.68 15.43 -8.61
N LEU A 4 16.58 16.74 -8.83
CA LEU A 4 16.84 17.38 -10.13
C LEU A 4 18.33 17.69 -10.34
N VAL A 5 19.07 17.87 -9.25
CA VAL A 5 20.48 18.27 -9.27
C VAL A 5 21.45 17.10 -9.16
N SER A 6 20.95 15.87 -8.95
CA SER A 6 21.81 14.68 -8.93
C SER A 6 22.50 14.41 -10.27
N ASN A 7 21.94 14.91 -11.37
CA ASN A 7 22.55 14.87 -12.69
C ASN A 7 22.31 16.18 -13.46
N PRO A 8 23.16 17.20 -13.28
CA PRO A 8 22.96 18.52 -13.86
C PRO A 8 22.89 18.53 -15.39
N GLY A 9 23.54 17.58 -16.06
CA GLY A 9 23.52 17.47 -17.52
C GLY A 9 22.16 17.08 -18.11
N GLN A 10 21.22 16.63 -17.29
CA GLN A 10 19.87 16.23 -17.70
C GLN A 10 18.79 17.24 -17.30
N LEU A 11 19.16 18.40 -16.77
CA LEU A 11 18.21 19.36 -16.19
C LEU A 11 17.23 19.95 -17.22
N LEU A 12 17.63 20.00 -18.49
CA LEU A 12 16.80 20.45 -19.61
C LEU A 12 15.99 19.33 -20.27
N ASN A 13 16.23 18.07 -19.88
CA ASN A 13 15.56 16.93 -20.48
C ASN A 13 14.22 16.70 -19.77
N PRO A 14 13.13 16.48 -20.51
CA PRO A 14 11.86 16.13 -19.89
C PRO A 14 11.96 14.75 -19.22
N SER A 15 11.45 14.63 -18.00
CA SER A 15 11.27 13.34 -17.35
C SER A 15 10.09 12.61 -17.98
N LEU A 16 10.37 11.64 -18.85
CA LEU A 16 9.36 10.85 -19.55
C LEU A 16 9.52 9.38 -19.19
N THR A 17 8.39 8.71 -19.04
CA THR A 17 8.30 7.24 -18.94
C THR A 17 7.17 6.77 -19.86
N ASP A 18 7.16 5.51 -20.27
CA ASP A 18 6.07 4.97 -21.09
C ASP A 18 4.76 4.83 -20.29
N THR A 19 4.83 4.98 -18.96
CA THR A 19 3.75 4.80 -18.01
C THR A 19 3.53 6.05 -17.15
N ILE A 20 3.55 7.24 -17.76
CA ILE A 20 3.30 8.53 -17.08
C ILE A 20 2.09 8.48 -16.11
N PRO A 21 0.93 7.88 -16.47
CA PRO A 21 -0.22 7.83 -15.56
C PRO A 21 0.01 7.04 -14.27
N CYS A 22 0.96 6.09 -14.28
CA CYS A 22 1.27 5.25 -13.13
C CYS A 22 2.23 5.95 -12.14
N GLU A 23 2.99 6.96 -12.59
CA GLU A 23 3.97 7.67 -11.76
C GLU A 23 3.33 8.47 -10.62
N TYR A 24 2.09 8.91 -10.81
CA TYR A 24 1.32 9.70 -9.83
C TYR A 24 0.01 9.03 -9.41
N LEU A 25 -0.18 7.75 -9.77
CA LEU A 25 -1.35 7.00 -9.35
C LEU A 25 -1.36 6.85 -7.83
N SER A 26 -2.50 7.19 -7.20
CA SER A 26 -2.67 7.00 -5.76
C SER A 26 -2.59 5.51 -5.40
N LEU A 27 -1.85 5.17 -4.35
CA LEU A 27 -1.50 3.80 -3.98
C LEU A 27 -2.63 3.04 -3.23
N GLU A 28 -3.89 3.36 -3.50
CA GLU A 28 -5.05 2.83 -2.78
C GLU A 28 -5.66 1.60 -3.47
N LEU A 29 -4.86 0.56 -3.69
CA LEU A 29 -5.24 -0.64 -4.45
C LEU A 29 -5.80 -1.81 -3.61
N ILE A 30 -6.31 -1.56 -2.41
CA ILE A 30 -6.53 -2.64 -1.44
C ILE A 30 -7.83 -3.41 -1.70
N PHE A 31 -8.92 -2.74 -2.07
CA PHE A 31 -10.20 -3.42 -2.31
C PHE A 31 -10.11 -4.46 -3.45
N GLY A 32 -9.28 -4.20 -4.46
CA GLY A 32 -9.06 -5.13 -5.57
C GLY A 32 -8.42 -6.46 -5.13
N PHE A 33 -7.48 -6.43 -4.18
CA PHE A 33 -6.82 -7.66 -3.69
C PHE A 33 -7.71 -8.47 -2.73
N VAL A 34 -8.60 -7.81 -1.99
CA VAL A 34 -9.60 -8.49 -1.15
C VAL A 34 -10.57 -9.29 -2.02
N LEU A 35 -10.97 -8.73 -3.17
CA LEU A 35 -11.89 -9.34 -4.12
C LEU A 35 -11.22 -10.38 -5.04
N CYS A 36 -9.91 -10.23 -5.34
CA CYS A 36 -9.15 -11.11 -6.23
C CYS A 36 -8.22 -12.07 -5.45
N GLN A 37 -8.85 -13.06 -4.81
CA GLN A 37 -8.27 -14.03 -3.87
C GLN A 37 -7.06 -14.88 -4.36
N PRO A 38 -6.94 -15.33 -5.62
CA PRO A 38 -5.78 -16.11 -6.07
C PRO A 38 -4.46 -15.31 -6.07
N SER A 39 -4.56 -14.00 -6.27
CA SER A 39 -3.41 -13.08 -6.40
C SER A 39 -2.72 -12.79 -5.07
N LEU A 40 -3.35 -13.13 -3.94
CA LEU A 40 -2.80 -12.98 -2.58
C LEU A 40 -1.59 -13.90 -2.30
N ALA A 41 -1.38 -14.93 -3.11
CA ALA A 41 -0.20 -15.78 -3.02
C ALA A 41 1.07 -15.07 -3.49
N ASN A 42 0.94 -13.94 -4.19
CA ASN A 42 2.07 -13.17 -4.66
C ASN A 42 2.63 -12.27 -3.53
N LYS A 43 3.94 -12.36 -3.29
CA LYS A 43 4.63 -11.56 -2.24
C LYS A 43 4.43 -10.06 -2.44
N THR A 44 4.37 -9.59 -3.69
CA THR A 44 4.15 -8.17 -4.00
C THR A 44 2.77 -7.68 -3.53
N ALA A 45 1.74 -8.54 -3.54
CA ALA A 45 0.42 -8.18 -3.06
C ALA A 45 0.38 -8.02 -1.52
N ALA A 46 1.25 -8.74 -0.79
CA ALA A 46 1.37 -8.61 0.65
C ALA A 46 2.03 -7.28 1.07
N GLU A 47 2.98 -6.78 0.29
CA GLU A 47 3.65 -5.49 0.54
C GLU A 47 2.74 -4.28 0.28
N LEU A 48 1.70 -4.46 -0.55
CA LEU A 48 0.71 -3.43 -0.87
C LEU A 48 -0.44 -3.37 0.15
N TRP A 49 -0.44 -4.22 1.18
CA TRP A 49 -1.52 -4.26 2.16
C TRP A 49 -1.38 -3.14 3.18
N ILE A 50 -2.33 -2.20 3.17
CA ILE A 50 -2.38 -1.08 4.13
C ILE A 50 -3.40 -1.40 5.23
N TRP A 51 -3.12 -0.94 6.45
CA TRP A 51 -3.93 -1.24 7.65
C TRP A 51 -5.32 -0.59 7.61
N VAL A 52 -5.41 0.65 7.13
CA VAL A 52 -6.62 1.49 7.17
C VAL A 52 -6.76 2.24 5.84
N ILE A 53 -7.99 2.36 5.33
CA ILE A 53 -8.33 3.18 4.17
C ILE A 53 -9.34 4.24 4.61
N SER A 54 -9.22 5.45 4.05
CA SER A 54 -10.30 6.44 4.10
C SER A 54 -11.37 6.05 3.08
N LEU A 55 -12.59 5.80 3.54
CA LEU A 55 -13.74 5.57 2.67
C LEU A 55 -14.19 6.88 2.05
N PHE A 56 -14.41 7.88 2.91
CA PHE A 56 -14.82 9.21 2.50
C PHE A 56 -14.39 10.21 3.56
N ARG A 57 -13.53 11.17 3.19
CA ARG A 57 -13.00 12.21 4.09
C ARG A 57 -12.34 11.58 5.33
N ASP A 58 -12.97 11.76 6.48
CA ASP A 58 -12.49 11.30 7.78
C ASP A 58 -13.06 9.93 8.18
N GLU A 59 -13.97 9.37 7.37
CA GLU A 59 -14.49 8.03 7.59
C GLU A 59 -13.42 7.00 7.23
N VAL A 60 -13.05 6.19 8.21
CA VAL A 60 -12.00 5.18 8.09
C VAL A 60 -12.56 3.76 8.19
N LEU A 61 -12.06 2.87 7.34
CA LEU A 61 -12.35 1.45 7.41
C LEU A 61 -11.14 0.69 7.97
N TYR A 62 -11.37 -0.04 9.06
CA TYR A 62 -10.42 -1.04 9.56
C TYR A 62 -10.60 -2.35 8.81
N ILE A 63 -9.76 -2.55 7.80
CA ILE A 63 -9.94 -3.59 6.78
C ILE A 63 -9.73 -4.99 7.35
N HIS A 64 -8.69 -5.17 8.18
CA HIS A 64 -8.29 -6.47 8.70
C HIS A 64 -9.40 -7.12 9.57
N PRO A 65 -10.03 -6.41 10.54
CA PRO A 65 -11.16 -6.97 11.29
C PRO A 65 -12.37 -7.35 10.42
N HIS A 66 -12.70 -6.52 9.42
CA HIS A 66 -13.85 -6.78 8.55
C HIS A 66 -13.63 -8.02 7.68
N ILE A 67 -12.43 -8.18 7.11
CA ILE A 67 -12.07 -9.34 6.30
C ILE A 67 -11.97 -10.62 7.15
N GLN A 68 -11.47 -10.53 8.38
CA GLN A 68 -11.42 -11.69 9.28
C GLN A 68 -12.82 -12.21 9.57
N SER A 69 -13.74 -11.33 9.98
CA SER A 69 -15.14 -11.71 10.24
C SER A 69 -15.81 -12.29 9.00
N PHE A 70 -15.56 -11.70 7.82
CA PHE A 70 -16.04 -12.23 6.55
C PHE A 70 -15.53 -13.66 6.28
N PHE A 71 -14.23 -13.93 6.44
CA PHE A 71 -13.71 -15.29 6.21
C PHE A 71 -14.10 -16.29 7.29
N GLU A 72 -14.29 -15.86 8.53
CA GLU A 72 -14.80 -16.72 9.62
C GLU A 72 -16.23 -17.19 9.34
N SER A 73 -17.03 -16.37 8.64
CA SER A 73 -18.40 -16.73 8.22
C SER A 73 -18.45 -17.81 7.12
N ILE A 74 -17.33 -18.08 6.44
CA ILE A 74 -17.24 -19.02 5.31
C ILE A 74 -16.53 -20.30 5.74
N LYS A 75 -17.22 -21.44 5.67
CA LYS A 75 -16.62 -22.76 5.95
C LYS A 75 -15.39 -23.02 5.05
N GLY A 76 -14.34 -23.57 5.64
CA GLY A 76 -13.09 -23.92 4.93
C GLY A 76 -12.08 -22.78 4.77
N CYS A 77 -12.36 -21.56 5.26
CA CYS A 77 -11.47 -20.40 5.13
C CYS A 77 -10.51 -20.18 6.33
N GLY A 78 -10.39 -21.11 7.28
CA GLY A 78 -9.58 -20.92 8.50
C GLY A 78 -8.09 -20.59 8.24
N LYS A 79 -7.46 -21.23 7.24
CA LYS A 79 -6.08 -20.89 6.83
C LYS A 79 -5.95 -19.45 6.32
N LYS A 80 -7.03 -18.88 5.77
CA LYS A 80 -7.06 -17.50 5.26
C LYS A 80 -7.17 -16.50 6.39
N VAL A 81 -7.99 -16.79 7.40
CA VAL A 81 -8.09 -15.98 8.63
C VAL A 81 -6.71 -15.80 9.27
N ASN A 82 -5.93 -16.86 9.37
CA ASN A 82 -4.57 -16.80 9.93
C ASN A 82 -3.66 -15.89 9.10
N LYS A 83 -3.68 -16.00 7.76
CA LYS A 83 -2.90 -15.09 6.89
C LYS A 83 -3.27 -13.62 7.09
N VAL A 84 -4.57 -13.32 7.23
CA VAL A 84 -5.03 -11.93 7.46
C VAL A 84 -4.55 -11.41 8.82
N LYS A 85 -4.47 -12.28 9.84
CA LYS A 85 -3.88 -11.93 11.15
C LYS A 85 -2.38 -11.64 11.03
N ASP A 86 -1.65 -12.42 10.23
CA ASP A 86 -0.22 -12.20 9.99
C ASP A 86 0.04 -10.87 9.25
N TYR A 87 -0.79 -10.55 8.25
CA TYR A 87 -0.74 -9.25 7.56
C TYR A 87 -1.07 -8.09 8.49
N GLN A 88 -2.09 -8.25 9.34
CA GLN A 88 -2.43 -7.24 10.33
C GLN A 88 -1.26 -6.98 11.28
N HIS A 89 -0.62 -8.05 11.79
CA HIS A 89 0.53 -7.94 12.68
C HIS A 89 1.70 -7.20 12.01
N THR A 90 2.02 -7.59 10.78
CA THR A 90 3.08 -6.97 9.98
C THR A 90 2.81 -5.49 9.73
N ALA A 91 1.57 -5.14 9.36
CA ALA A 91 1.17 -3.76 9.12
C ALA A 91 1.23 -2.91 10.40
N LEU A 92 0.79 -3.45 11.54
CA LEU A 92 0.85 -2.79 12.84
C LEU A 92 2.29 -2.44 13.25
N GLN A 93 3.23 -3.38 13.05
CA GLN A 93 4.63 -3.19 13.44
C GLN A 93 5.37 -2.22 12.51
N ASN A 94 5.14 -2.32 11.20
CA ASN A 94 6.03 -1.68 10.22
C ASN A 94 5.46 -0.41 9.59
N ALA A 95 4.12 -0.27 9.48
CA ALA A 95 3.53 0.83 8.72
C ALA A 95 3.88 2.20 9.32
N SER A 96 3.83 2.35 10.64
CA SER A 96 4.09 3.63 11.31
C SER A 96 5.51 4.16 11.02
N VAL A 97 6.51 3.28 11.14
CA VAL A 97 7.92 3.58 10.87
C VAL A 97 8.12 3.86 9.39
N LEU A 98 7.59 3.02 8.50
CA LEU A 98 7.68 3.21 7.05
C LEU A 98 7.11 4.56 6.61
N HIS A 99 5.90 4.90 7.05
CA HIS A 99 5.27 6.18 6.72
C HIS A 99 6.00 7.37 7.35
N ARG A 100 6.59 7.21 8.54
CA ARG A 100 7.41 8.25 9.18
C ARG A 100 8.64 8.58 8.34
N GLU A 101 9.38 7.57 7.90
CA GLU A 101 10.59 7.77 7.08
C GLU A 101 10.25 8.33 5.69
N ARG A 102 9.16 7.85 5.06
CA ARG A 102 8.64 8.44 3.81
C ARG A 102 8.32 9.93 3.96
N ARG A 103 7.65 10.34 5.04
CA ARG A 103 7.37 11.77 5.30
C ARG A 103 8.64 12.59 5.50
N LYS A 104 9.65 12.06 6.21
CA LYS A 104 10.94 12.74 6.36
C LYS A 104 11.62 12.95 5.02
N PHE A 105 11.69 11.91 4.20
CA PHE A 105 12.25 11.98 2.85
C PHE A 105 11.54 13.02 1.99
N LEU A 106 10.20 12.99 1.93
CA LEU A 106 9.41 13.92 1.13
C LEU A 106 9.59 15.38 1.56
N ARG A 107 9.70 15.66 2.87
CA ARG A 107 9.98 17.03 3.36
C ARG A 107 11.32 17.57 2.87
N SER A 108 12.33 16.71 2.72
CA SER A 108 13.63 17.12 2.18
C SER A 108 13.62 17.22 0.66
N ALA A 109 12.92 16.32 -0.02
CA ALA A 109 12.89 16.26 -1.49
C ALA A 109 12.00 17.35 -2.13
N LEU A 110 10.97 17.81 -1.42
CA LEU A 110 10.01 18.83 -1.91
C LEU A 110 10.32 20.25 -1.40
N ARG A 111 11.44 20.44 -0.71
CA ARG A 111 11.90 21.76 -0.23
C ARG A 111 12.68 22.47 -1.33
#